data_AF-A0A7X9JVP3-F1
#
_entry.id   AF-A0A7X9JVP3-F1
#
_cell.length_a   1.000
_cell.length_b   1.000
_cell.length_c   1.000
_cell.angle_alpha   90.00
_cell.angle_beta   90.00
_cell.angle_gamma   90.00
#
_symmetry.space_group_name_H-M   'P 1'
#
loop_
_entity.id
_entity.type
_entity.pdbx_description
1 polymer ?
#
loop_
_entity_poly.entity_id
_entity_poly.type
_entity_poly.pdbx_seq_one_letter_code
_entity_poly.pdbx_strand_id
1 'polypeptide(L)'
;EVRFRDSRGVYDLIFQTVGQNLLQASAKDSFVYRLEQKKNESSIGDARQWYKYHDKSAALISQGVLPSKASKEAVVTAGLEYKPVGERVGEHASERITFSGWSYLGQIAGTYLVFSGEDGLLLIDQHAAHERIILERLKNTGQQKVASQRLLMPEIVSVTQSQITLLSEHIALLYEAGLEVEIFGKDTLAIKTLPAILSGSQAKEVIVDIADKLTGKNQLSSLQEKKEEIFVALACRAAVKANNMLSLDEIAALCRDLEKTPFSSTCPHGRPISIKFPISEIEKMFKRK
;
A
#
# COMPACT_ATOMS: atom_id res chain seq x y z
N GLU A 1 -44.82 -7.93 -11.37
CA GLU A 1 -43.96 -8.95 -10.72
C GLU A 1 -43.57 -9.98 -11.77
N VAL A 2 -42.30 -10.02 -12.19
CA VAL A 2 -41.84 -10.97 -13.20
C VAL A 2 -41.37 -12.22 -12.48
N ARG A 3 -42.13 -13.32 -12.60
CA ARG A 3 -41.77 -14.61 -12.01
C ARG A 3 -41.09 -15.46 -13.08
N PHE A 4 -39.81 -15.75 -12.87
CA PHE A 4 -39.06 -16.62 -13.75
C PHE A 4 -39.48 -18.08 -13.52
N ARG A 5 -39.65 -18.83 -14.63
CA ARG A 5 -40.02 -20.25 -14.61
C ARG A 5 -38.98 -21.12 -13.90
N ASP A 6 -37.73 -20.71 -13.95
CA ASP A 6 -36.62 -21.33 -13.24
C ASP A 6 -35.72 -20.25 -12.62
N SER A 7 -36.06 -19.86 -11.39
CA SER A 7 -35.32 -18.85 -10.63
C SER A 7 -33.92 -19.30 -10.22
N ARG A 8 -33.68 -20.61 -10.08
CA ARG A 8 -32.37 -21.15 -9.74
C ARG A 8 -31.43 -21.12 -10.94
N GLY A 9 -31.91 -21.51 -12.12
CA GLY A 9 -31.11 -21.45 -13.35
C GLY A 9 -30.67 -20.02 -13.71
N VAL A 10 -31.54 -19.02 -13.48
CA VAL A 10 -31.18 -17.60 -13.68
C VAL A 10 -30.13 -17.14 -12.67
N TYR A 11 -30.27 -17.54 -11.41
CA TYR A 11 -29.30 -17.22 -10.37
C TYR A 11 -27.92 -17.83 -10.67
N ASP A 12 -27.88 -19.11 -11.04
CA ASP A 12 -26.64 -19.82 -11.35
C ASP A 12 -25.96 -19.23 -12.59
N LEU A 13 -26.74 -18.85 -13.62
CA LEU A 13 -26.20 -18.20 -14.81
C LEU A 13 -25.58 -16.83 -14.49
N ILE A 14 -26.26 -16.01 -13.68
CA ILE A 14 -25.73 -14.70 -13.26
C ILE A 14 -24.49 -14.89 -12.41
N PHE A 15 -24.52 -15.83 -11.45
CA PHE A 15 -23.42 -16.12 -10.56
C PHE A 15 -22.17 -16.59 -11.32
N GLN A 16 -22.33 -17.52 -12.26
CA GLN A 16 -21.23 -18.02 -13.09
C GLN A 16 -20.69 -16.95 -14.04
N THR A 17 -21.56 -16.15 -14.67
CA THR A 17 -21.15 -15.11 -15.62
C THR A 17 -20.39 -13.98 -14.91
N VAL A 18 -20.86 -13.56 -13.74
CA VAL A 18 -20.17 -12.56 -12.92
C VAL A 18 -18.85 -13.12 -12.38
N GLY A 19 -18.85 -14.37 -11.91
CA GLY A 19 -17.64 -15.05 -11.43
C GLY A 19 -16.56 -15.17 -12.51
N GLN A 20 -16.93 -15.59 -13.73
CA GLN A 20 -16.00 -15.69 -14.86
C GLN A 20 -15.46 -14.33 -15.31
N ASN A 21 -16.30 -13.28 -15.34
CA ASN A 21 -15.85 -11.94 -15.69
C ASN A 21 -14.95 -11.33 -14.63
N LEU A 22 -15.19 -11.58 -13.33
CA LEU A 22 -14.28 -11.14 -12.27
C LEU A 22 -12.93 -11.85 -12.34
N LEU A 23 -12.91 -13.15 -12.65
CA LEU A 23 -11.69 -13.93 -12.82
C LEU A 23 -10.90 -13.50 -14.06
N GLN A 24 -11.58 -13.17 -15.17
CA GLN A 24 -10.92 -12.66 -16.37
C GLN A 24 -10.47 -11.20 -16.23
N ALA A 25 -11.20 -10.35 -15.51
CA ALA A 25 -10.81 -8.97 -15.23
C ALA A 25 -9.58 -8.88 -14.33
N SER A 26 -9.42 -9.80 -13.36
CA SER A 26 -8.26 -9.85 -12.48
C SER A 26 -6.94 -10.21 -13.20
N ALA A 27 -6.99 -10.74 -14.42
CA ALA A 27 -5.81 -11.20 -15.16
C ALA A 27 -5.22 -10.16 -16.12
N LYS A 28 -5.89 -9.01 -16.35
CA LYS A 28 -5.45 -8.06 -17.39
C LYS A 28 -5.28 -6.60 -17.00
N ASP A 29 -5.75 -6.14 -15.85
CA ASP A 29 -5.48 -4.76 -15.43
C ASP A 29 -5.34 -4.61 -13.92
N SER A 30 -4.35 -3.81 -13.55
CA SER A 30 -4.02 -3.28 -12.21
C SER A 30 -4.05 -4.28 -11.05
N PHE A 31 -2.87 -4.65 -10.58
CA PHE A 31 -2.71 -5.14 -9.22
C PHE A 31 -3.22 -4.04 -8.26
N VAL A 32 -4.43 -4.22 -7.74
CA VAL A 32 -4.97 -3.39 -6.67
C VAL A 32 -4.16 -3.74 -5.45
N TYR A 33 -3.38 -2.79 -4.92
CA TYR A 33 -2.76 -2.90 -3.61
C TYR A 33 -3.89 -3.14 -2.59
N ARG A 34 -4.19 -4.41 -2.29
CA ARG A 34 -5.29 -4.78 -1.41
C ARG A 34 -4.82 -4.58 0.02
N LEU A 35 -4.98 -3.35 0.50
CA LEU A 35 -4.82 -3.01 1.91
C LEU A 35 -5.99 -3.63 2.68
N GLU A 36 -5.80 -4.80 3.26
CA GLU A 36 -6.67 -5.24 4.37
C GLU A 36 -6.40 -4.35 5.58
N GLN A 37 -7.43 -3.60 6.01
CA GLN A 37 -7.37 -2.87 7.26
C GLN A 37 -7.40 -3.86 8.43
N LYS A 38 -6.23 -4.12 9.03
CA LYS A 38 -6.17 -4.78 10.34
C LYS A 38 -6.82 -3.85 11.37
N LYS A 39 -7.86 -4.33 12.06
CA LYS A 39 -8.53 -3.62 13.15
C LYS A 39 -7.48 -3.18 14.18
N ASN A 40 -7.42 -1.88 14.44
CA ASN A 40 -6.65 -1.29 15.53
C ASN A 40 -7.33 -1.70 16.85
N GLU A 41 -6.75 -2.67 17.55
CA GLU A 41 -6.86 -2.73 19.00
C GLU A 41 -5.75 -1.85 19.57
N SER A 42 -6.15 -0.63 19.94
CA SER A 42 -5.31 0.33 20.63
C SER A 42 -5.03 -0.15 22.06
N SER A 43 -3.81 -0.61 22.32
CA SER A 43 -3.22 -0.56 23.65
C SER A 43 -1.96 0.29 23.61
N ILE A 44 -2.05 1.49 24.19
CA ILE A 44 -0.92 2.35 24.52
C ILE A 44 -0.03 1.58 25.51
N GLY A 45 1.19 1.26 25.09
CA GLY A 45 2.17 0.55 25.92
C GLY A 45 3.60 0.70 25.37
N ASP A 46 4.32 1.67 25.93
CA ASP A 46 5.78 1.82 25.99
C ASP A 46 6.66 1.52 24.75
N ALA A 47 7.06 2.60 24.08
CA ALA A 47 8.08 2.67 23.04
C ALA A 47 9.54 2.46 23.54
N ARG A 48 9.79 1.46 24.40
CA ARG A 48 11.14 1.18 24.97
C ARG A 48 11.62 -0.27 24.89
N GLN A 49 11.03 -1.12 24.04
CA GLN A 49 11.38 -2.55 23.97
C GLN A 49 12.05 -3.02 22.66
N TRP A 50 12.69 -2.13 21.90
CA TRP A 50 13.35 -2.51 20.63
C TRP A 50 14.79 -3.04 20.73
N TYR A 51 15.25 -3.43 21.91
CA TYR A 51 16.50 -4.20 22.06
C TYR A 51 16.35 -5.35 23.07
N LYS A 52 15.88 -6.52 22.62
CA LYS A 52 16.25 -7.81 23.20
C LYS A 52 16.33 -8.88 22.11
N TYR A 53 17.50 -8.96 21.51
CA TYR A 53 18.02 -10.21 20.96
C TYR A 53 18.01 -11.26 22.08
N HIS A 54 17.27 -12.35 21.90
CA HIS A 54 17.45 -13.56 22.71
C HIS A 54 18.07 -14.63 21.83
N ASP A 55 19.40 -14.67 21.85
CA ASP A 55 20.18 -15.85 21.55
C ASP A 55 19.85 -16.92 22.61
N LYS A 56 19.31 -18.06 22.18
CA LYS A 56 19.11 -19.25 23.03
C LYS A 56 19.75 -20.49 22.39
N SER A 57 20.95 -20.31 21.83
CA SER A 57 21.73 -21.41 21.26
C SER A 57 23.17 -21.50 21.77
N ALA A 58 23.62 -20.65 22.68
CA ALA A 58 25.02 -20.66 23.10
C ALA A 58 25.24 -20.27 24.58
N ALA A 59 24.72 -21.05 25.51
CA ALA A 59 25.32 -21.20 26.85
C ALA A 59 24.56 -22.26 27.64
N LEU A 60 25.14 -23.46 27.76
CA LEU A 60 25.09 -24.35 28.94
C LEU A 60 25.85 -25.63 28.58
N ILE A 61 27.19 -25.53 28.57
CA ILE A 61 28.07 -26.66 28.78
C ILE A 61 28.70 -26.48 30.17
N SER A 62 28.74 -27.59 30.92
CA SER A 62 29.29 -27.79 32.27
C SER A 62 28.34 -27.32 33.40
N GLN A 63 28.01 -28.10 34.43
CA GLN A 63 28.62 -29.29 35.03
C GLN A 63 27.51 -30.24 35.53
N GLY A 64 27.81 -31.54 35.55
CA GLY A 64 26.84 -32.61 35.76
C GLY A 64 26.39 -32.87 37.21
N VAL A 65 25.42 -33.79 37.33
CA VAL A 65 25.31 -34.91 38.29
C VAL A 65 23.98 -35.63 37.99
N LEU A 66 24.03 -36.96 37.81
CA LEU A 66 22.88 -37.88 37.69
C LEU A 66 22.26 -38.19 39.05
N PRO A 67 20.97 -38.56 39.12
CA PRO A 67 20.58 -39.95 39.44
C PRO A 67 19.39 -40.45 38.58
N SER A 68 19.51 -41.56 37.84
CA SER A 68 19.26 -42.97 38.22
C SER A 68 17.78 -43.44 38.14
N LYS A 69 17.48 -44.18 37.06
CA LYS A 69 16.60 -45.37 36.91
C LYS A 69 15.31 -45.49 37.76
N ALA A 70 14.16 -45.42 37.06
CA ALA A 70 12.99 -46.32 37.07
C ALA A 70 11.88 -45.55 36.32
N SER A 71 11.08 -46.08 35.40
CA SER A 71 10.73 -47.45 35.04
C SER A 71 10.22 -47.45 33.59
N LYS A 72 10.52 -48.53 32.88
CA LYS A 72 9.89 -48.92 31.62
C LYS A 72 8.40 -49.27 31.85
N GLU A 73 7.63 -49.15 30.78
CA GLU A 73 6.35 -49.79 30.46
C GLU A 73 5.02 -49.06 30.76
N ALA A 74 4.11 -49.26 29.80
CA ALA A 74 2.70 -48.86 29.69
C ALA A 74 2.49 -47.45 29.08
N VAL A 75 1.85 -47.21 27.93
CA VAL A 75 0.85 -48.00 27.17
C VAL A 75 0.94 -47.64 25.68
N VAL A 76 0.85 -48.68 24.85
CA VAL A 76 0.63 -48.67 23.39
C VAL A 76 -0.82 -48.28 23.09
N THR A 77 -1.07 -47.30 22.21
CA THR A 77 -2.00 -47.40 21.04
C THR A 77 -2.27 -46.03 20.41
N ALA A 78 -1.74 -45.81 19.21
CA ALA A 78 -2.44 -45.29 18.03
C ALA A 78 -1.40 -45.11 16.92
N GLY A 79 -1.48 -45.97 15.90
CA GLY A 79 -0.57 -45.96 14.76
C GLY A 79 -0.70 -44.67 13.95
N LEU A 80 0.19 -43.73 14.22
CA LEU A 80 0.56 -42.67 13.30
C LEU A 80 2.06 -42.79 13.10
N GLU A 81 2.48 -43.42 12.01
CA GLU A 81 3.85 -43.30 11.52
C GLU A 81 4.13 -41.81 11.27
N TYR A 82 4.85 -41.18 12.19
CA TYR A 82 5.43 -39.88 11.96
C TYR A 82 6.58 -40.03 10.96
N LYS A 83 6.27 -39.88 9.67
CA LYS A 83 7.30 -39.60 8.67
C LYS A 83 7.71 -38.14 8.87
N PRO A 84 9.01 -37.84 9.11
CA PRO A 84 9.45 -36.45 9.10
C PRO A 84 9.10 -35.88 7.72
N VAL A 85 8.40 -34.74 7.70
CA VAL A 85 8.16 -33.96 6.48
C VAL A 85 9.50 -33.38 6.06
N GLY A 86 10.33 -34.22 5.46
CA GLY A 86 11.47 -33.84 4.67
C GLY A 86 10.96 -33.23 3.37
N GLU A 87 11.45 -32.02 3.10
CA GLU A 87 11.57 -31.43 1.77
C GLU A 87 10.36 -31.61 0.84
N ARG A 88 9.40 -30.70 1.01
CA ARG A 88 8.84 -30.04 -0.17
C ARG A 88 9.30 -28.59 -0.16
N VAL A 89 10.59 -28.40 -0.44
CA VAL A 89 11.04 -27.14 -1.03
C VAL A 89 10.42 -27.14 -2.42
N GLY A 90 9.26 -26.50 -2.56
CA GLY A 90 8.81 -26.11 -3.88
C GLY A 90 9.88 -25.19 -4.44
N GLU A 91 10.56 -25.65 -5.50
CA GLU A 91 11.32 -24.80 -6.40
C GLU A 91 10.35 -23.83 -7.09
N HIS A 92 9.85 -22.85 -6.36
CA HIS A 92 9.59 -21.56 -6.97
C HIS A 92 10.96 -20.94 -7.10
N ALA A 93 11.52 -20.95 -8.31
CA ALA A 93 12.59 -20.04 -8.66
C ALA A 93 12.05 -18.64 -8.36
N SER A 94 12.34 -18.10 -7.17
CA SER A 94 11.99 -16.73 -6.81
C SER A 94 12.59 -15.86 -7.88
N GLU A 95 11.75 -15.28 -8.75
CA GLU A 95 12.18 -14.24 -9.66
C GLU A 95 12.92 -13.20 -8.81
N ARG A 96 14.22 -13.02 -9.11
CA ARG A 96 15.00 -12.02 -8.40
C ARG A 96 14.39 -10.67 -8.75
N ILE A 97 13.76 -10.04 -7.76
CA ILE A 97 13.21 -8.70 -7.95
C ILE A 97 14.39 -7.76 -8.18
N THR A 98 14.38 -7.10 -9.33
CA THR A 98 15.39 -6.11 -9.69
C THR A 98 14.76 -4.76 -9.93
N PHE A 99 15.52 -3.70 -9.68
CA PHE A 99 15.13 -2.33 -10.00
C PHE A 99 16.34 -1.59 -10.58
N SER A 100 16.26 -1.14 -11.83
CA SER A 100 17.34 -0.38 -12.50
C SER A 100 18.74 -1.03 -12.38
N GLY A 101 18.81 -2.37 -12.46
CA GLY A 101 20.05 -3.15 -12.29
C GLY A 101 20.44 -3.49 -10.85
N TRP A 102 19.70 -3.03 -9.85
CA TRP A 102 19.89 -3.38 -8.44
C TRP A 102 19.06 -4.61 -8.07
N SER A 103 19.63 -5.50 -7.25
CA SER A 103 18.97 -6.71 -6.75
C SER A 103 18.36 -6.48 -5.37
N TYR A 104 17.08 -6.79 -5.22
CA TYR A 104 16.36 -6.66 -3.94
C TYR A 104 16.96 -7.59 -2.88
N LEU A 105 17.22 -7.05 -1.69
CA LEU A 105 17.74 -7.78 -0.53
C LEU A 105 16.69 -8.00 0.56
N GLY A 106 15.77 -7.06 0.74
CA GLY A 106 14.81 -7.11 1.82
C GLY A 106 14.17 -5.76 2.13
N GLN A 107 13.29 -5.75 3.12
CA GLN A 107 12.63 -4.57 3.63
C GLN A 107 13.04 -4.33 5.08
N ILE A 108 13.35 -3.09 5.44
CA ILE A 108 13.72 -2.69 6.80
C ILE A 108 12.70 -1.72 7.37
N ALA A 109 12.43 -1.84 8.68
CA ALA A 109 11.48 -1.02 9.43
C ALA A 109 10.07 -0.92 8.80
N GLY A 110 9.66 -1.94 8.03
CA GLY A 110 8.39 -1.94 7.31
C GLY A 110 8.19 -0.74 6.37
N THR A 111 9.27 -0.08 5.93
CA THR A 111 9.17 1.21 5.22
C THR A 111 10.18 1.35 4.09
N TYR A 112 11.41 0.86 4.28
CA TYR A 112 12.47 1.03 3.29
C TYR A 112 12.79 -0.28 2.60
N LEU A 113 12.80 -0.25 1.27
CA LEU A 113 13.24 -1.36 0.43
C LEU A 113 14.76 -1.24 0.21
N VAL A 114 15.47 -2.34 0.43
CA VAL A 114 16.93 -2.41 0.34
C VAL A 114 17.29 -3.18 -0.91
N PHE A 115 18.16 -2.59 -1.71
CA PHE A 115 18.73 -3.23 -2.90
C PHE A 115 20.27 -3.18 -2.85
N SER A 116 20.89 -4.15 -3.50
CA SER A 116 22.34 -4.23 -3.68
C SER A 116 22.71 -4.19 -5.15
N GLY A 117 23.89 -3.65 -5.44
CA GLY A 117 24.47 -3.62 -6.77
C GLY A 117 25.99 -3.59 -6.67
N GLU A 118 26.66 -3.61 -7.82
CA GLU A 118 28.14 -3.53 -7.88
C GLU A 118 28.67 -2.25 -7.23
N ASP A 119 27.88 -1.17 -7.27
CA ASP A 119 28.27 0.14 -6.74
C ASP A 119 27.98 0.33 -5.24
N GLY A 120 27.27 -0.59 -4.58
CA GLY A 120 26.94 -0.48 -3.15
C GLY A 120 25.50 -0.86 -2.79
N LEU A 121 24.84 -0.02 -1.99
CA LEU A 121 23.45 -0.21 -1.55
C LEU A 121 22.54 0.92 -2.02
N LEU A 122 21.28 0.58 -2.30
CA LEU A 122 20.22 1.53 -2.63
C LEU A 122 19.06 1.33 -1.64
N LEU A 123 18.68 2.41 -0.97
CA LEU A 123 17.47 2.44 -0.16
C LEU A 123 16.38 3.19 -0.91
N ILE A 124 15.18 2.62 -0.96
CA ILE A 124 13.99 3.25 -1.53
C ILE A 124 12.94 3.38 -0.42
N ASP A 125 12.43 4.58 -0.22
CA ASP A 125 11.26 4.81 0.63
C ASP A 125 9.99 4.37 -0.13
N GLN A 126 9.34 3.31 0.35
CA GLN A 126 8.18 2.72 -0.32
C GLN A 126 7.00 3.69 -0.41
N HIS A 127 6.83 4.55 0.61
CA HIS A 127 5.72 5.51 0.67
C HIS A 127 5.98 6.63 -0.33
N ALA A 128 7.17 7.24 -0.28
CA ALA A 128 7.57 8.29 -1.22
C ALA A 128 7.55 7.82 -2.68
N ALA A 129 8.02 6.59 -2.94
CA ALA A 129 7.96 5.97 -4.25
C ALA A 129 6.51 5.80 -4.73
N HIS A 130 5.63 5.28 -3.87
CA HIS A 130 4.25 5.03 -4.25
C HIS A 130 3.46 6.34 -4.46
N GLU A 131 3.66 7.35 -3.62
CA GLU A 131 3.09 8.69 -3.83
C GLU A 131 3.46 9.24 -5.22
N ARG A 132 4.74 9.11 -5.61
CA ARG A 132 5.21 9.59 -6.91
C ARG A 132 4.57 8.82 -8.07
N ILE A 133 4.54 7.49 -8.00
CA ILE A 133 3.88 6.65 -9.01
C ILE A 133 2.42 7.08 -9.20
N ILE A 134 1.68 7.26 -8.11
CA ILE A 134 0.27 7.65 -8.15
C ILE A 134 0.11 9.04 -8.76
N LEU A 135 0.92 10.01 -8.33
CA LEU A 135 0.85 11.37 -8.87
C LEU A 135 1.07 11.39 -10.38
N GLU A 136 2.10 10.69 -10.87
CA GLU A 136 2.39 10.66 -12.30
C GLU A 136 1.29 9.94 -13.09
N ARG A 137 0.68 8.88 -12.53
CA ARG A 137 -0.51 8.25 -13.13
C ARG A 137 -1.68 9.23 -13.23
N LEU A 138 -1.97 9.99 -12.18
CA LEU A 138 -3.04 10.99 -12.18
C LEU A 138 -2.77 12.11 -13.19
N LYS A 139 -1.51 12.55 -13.33
CA LYS A 139 -1.09 13.54 -14.34
C LYS A 139 -1.21 13.01 -15.76
N ASN A 140 -0.85 11.76 -15.99
CA ASN A 140 -0.88 11.12 -17.32
C ASN A 140 -2.29 10.89 -17.86
N THR A 141 -3.33 11.05 -17.04
CA THR A 141 -4.73 11.10 -17.53
C THR A 141 -5.00 12.28 -18.48
N GLY A 142 -4.11 13.29 -18.50
CA GLY A 142 -4.20 14.41 -19.44
C GLY A 142 -5.46 15.25 -19.23
N GLN A 143 -6.25 15.42 -20.30
CA GLN A 143 -7.56 16.08 -20.26
C GLN A 143 -8.71 15.11 -19.93
N GLN A 144 -8.45 13.80 -19.84
CA GLN A 144 -9.48 12.84 -19.50
C GLN A 144 -9.75 12.88 -18.00
N LYS A 145 -11.02 12.67 -17.64
CA LYS A 145 -11.44 12.52 -16.25
C LYS A 145 -10.74 11.30 -15.63
N VAL A 146 -10.21 11.47 -14.42
CA VAL A 146 -9.64 10.37 -13.62
C VAL A 146 -10.69 9.28 -13.41
N ALA A 147 -10.28 8.02 -13.58
CA ALA A 147 -11.15 6.87 -13.36
C ALA A 147 -11.75 6.91 -11.94
N SER A 148 -13.07 6.77 -11.86
CA SER A 148 -13.82 7.07 -10.65
C SER A 148 -14.87 6.01 -10.36
N GLN A 149 -15.11 5.73 -9.08
CA GLN A 149 -16.12 4.82 -8.56
C GLN A 149 -17.26 5.61 -7.92
N ARG A 150 -18.49 5.38 -8.38
CA ARG A 150 -19.70 5.94 -7.77
C ARG A 150 -20.01 5.23 -6.46
N LEU A 151 -20.35 5.99 -5.43
CA LEU A 151 -20.78 5.45 -4.14
C LEU A 151 -22.18 4.84 -4.26
N LEU A 152 -22.44 3.76 -3.53
CA LEU A 152 -23.77 3.15 -3.46
C LEU A 152 -24.79 4.16 -2.93
N MET A 153 -24.41 4.89 -1.88
CA MET A 153 -25.16 6.00 -1.31
C MET A 153 -24.25 7.22 -1.22
N PRO A 154 -24.72 8.42 -1.60
CA PRO A 154 -23.95 9.64 -1.42
C PRO A 154 -23.56 9.83 0.06
N GLU A 155 -22.30 10.18 0.30
CA GLU A 155 -21.80 10.48 1.64
C GLU A 155 -21.99 11.97 1.91
N ILE A 156 -22.75 12.31 2.97
CA ILE A 156 -22.94 13.70 3.40
C ILE A 156 -21.84 14.06 4.38
N VAL A 157 -21.08 15.10 4.05
CA VAL A 157 -19.92 15.54 4.82
C VAL A 157 -20.09 16.97 5.26
N SER A 158 -20.00 17.20 6.57
CA SER A 158 -19.91 18.55 7.14
C SER A 158 -18.49 19.10 7.00
N VAL A 159 -18.41 20.33 6.50
CA VAL A 159 -17.19 21.10 6.23
C VAL A 159 -17.38 22.54 6.70
N THR A 160 -16.30 23.30 6.86
CA THR A 160 -16.43 24.70 7.26
C THR A 160 -17.01 25.56 6.13
N GLN A 161 -17.57 26.72 6.47
CA GLN A 161 -18.10 27.65 5.46
C GLN A 161 -17.01 28.11 4.48
N SER A 162 -15.78 28.32 4.96
CA SER A 162 -14.64 28.69 4.12
C SER A 162 -14.26 27.56 3.14
N GLN A 163 -14.30 26.31 3.60
CA GLN A 163 -14.06 25.15 2.74
C GLN A 163 -15.16 24.99 1.67
N ILE A 164 -16.43 25.25 2.00
CA ILE A 164 -17.49 25.23 0.98
C ILE A 164 -17.26 26.28 -0.09
N THR A 165 -16.97 27.52 0.29
CA THR A 165 -16.67 28.58 -0.69
C THR A 165 -15.51 28.15 -1.59
N LEU A 166 -14.40 27.70 -0.98
CA LEU A 166 -13.23 27.24 -1.72
C LEU A 166 -13.53 26.08 -2.67
N LEU A 167 -14.20 25.03 -2.19
CA LEU A 167 -14.51 23.85 -3.00
C LEU A 167 -15.54 24.16 -4.09
N SER A 168 -16.48 25.06 -3.84
CA SER A 168 -17.49 25.50 -4.81
C SER A 168 -16.88 26.14 -6.05
N GLU A 169 -15.81 26.92 -5.88
CA GLU A 169 -15.07 27.55 -6.96
C GLU A 169 -14.33 26.54 -7.85
N HIS A 170 -14.08 25.32 -7.35
CA HIS A 170 -13.25 24.32 -8.00
C HIS A 170 -14.00 23.01 -8.32
N ILE A 171 -15.34 23.02 -8.33
CA ILE A 171 -16.17 21.83 -8.64
C ILE A 171 -15.76 21.18 -9.98
N ALA A 172 -15.45 21.97 -11.01
CA ALA A 172 -15.02 21.45 -12.30
C ALA A 172 -13.68 20.69 -12.20
N LEU A 173 -12.71 21.22 -11.45
CA LEU A 173 -11.43 20.53 -11.23
C LEU A 173 -11.59 19.25 -10.40
N LEU A 174 -12.45 19.29 -9.38
CA LEU A 174 -12.80 18.10 -8.60
C LEU A 174 -13.42 17.02 -9.50
N TYR A 175 -14.34 17.42 -10.38
CA TYR A 175 -14.95 16.52 -11.36
C TYR A 175 -13.91 15.86 -12.27
N GLU A 176 -12.99 16.64 -12.84
CA GLU A 176 -11.87 16.12 -13.63
C GLU A 176 -10.98 15.17 -12.83
N ALA A 177 -10.77 15.46 -11.55
CA ALA A 177 -10.01 14.62 -10.63
C ALA A 177 -10.76 13.36 -10.19
N GLY A 178 -11.97 13.10 -10.70
CA GLY A 178 -12.77 11.91 -10.41
C GLY A 178 -13.69 12.04 -9.20
N LEU A 179 -13.89 13.26 -8.69
CA LEU A 179 -14.75 13.57 -7.55
C LEU A 179 -16.04 14.25 -8.02
N GLU A 180 -17.19 13.63 -7.75
CA GLU A 180 -18.49 14.28 -7.98
C GLU A 180 -19.04 14.74 -6.64
N VAL A 181 -19.04 16.06 -6.45
CA VAL A 181 -19.51 16.73 -5.24
C VAL A 181 -20.65 17.68 -5.57
N GLU A 182 -21.62 17.75 -4.67
CA GLU A 182 -22.74 18.68 -4.75
C GLU A 182 -22.85 19.43 -3.42
N ILE A 183 -23.11 20.74 -3.51
CA ILE A 183 -23.36 21.56 -2.33
C ILE A 183 -24.74 21.23 -1.80
N PHE A 184 -24.80 20.79 -0.55
CA PHE A 184 -26.02 20.35 0.09
C PHE A 184 -26.25 21.15 1.36
N GLY A 185 -26.80 22.36 1.27
CA GLY A 185 -26.98 23.24 2.43
C GLY A 185 -25.84 24.24 2.64
N LYS A 186 -25.69 24.75 3.87
CA LYS A 186 -24.76 25.87 4.16
C LYS A 186 -23.33 25.43 4.47
N ASP A 187 -23.19 24.29 5.14
CA ASP A 187 -21.96 23.74 5.72
C ASP A 187 -21.79 22.24 5.41
N THR A 188 -22.54 21.72 4.43
CA THR A 188 -22.51 20.31 4.04
C THR A 188 -22.35 20.10 2.53
N LEU A 189 -21.60 19.05 2.18
CA LEU A 189 -21.36 18.57 0.82
C LEU A 189 -21.88 17.14 0.68
N ALA A 190 -22.52 16.83 -0.44
CA ALA A 190 -22.87 15.47 -0.82
C ALA A 190 -21.85 14.94 -1.82
N ILE A 191 -21.12 13.89 -1.44
CA ILE A 191 -20.13 13.25 -2.29
C ILE A 191 -20.78 12.04 -2.95
N LYS A 192 -20.82 12.01 -4.27
CA LYS A 192 -21.46 10.93 -5.05
C LYS A 192 -20.47 9.95 -5.63
N THR A 193 -19.27 10.41 -5.95
CA THR A 193 -18.26 9.65 -6.67
C THR A 193 -16.87 9.99 -6.13
N LEU A 194 -16.02 8.97 -5.96
CA LEU A 194 -14.61 9.09 -5.57
C LEU A 194 -13.70 8.53 -6.68
N PRO A 195 -12.43 8.93 -6.75
CA PRO A 195 -11.45 8.30 -7.65
C PRO A 195 -11.30 6.81 -7.32
N ALA A 196 -11.20 5.95 -8.34
CA ALA A 196 -11.12 4.49 -8.16
C ALA A 196 -9.85 4.06 -7.41
N ILE A 197 -8.79 4.89 -7.45
CA ILE A 197 -7.57 4.62 -6.68
C ILE A 197 -7.75 4.81 -5.17
N LEU A 198 -8.84 5.46 -4.75
CA LEU A 198 -9.20 5.70 -3.36
C LEU A 198 -10.33 4.79 -2.87
N SER A 199 -10.63 3.68 -3.56
CA SER A 199 -11.62 2.71 -3.11
C SER A 199 -11.36 2.27 -1.66
N GLY A 200 -12.34 2.49 -0.77
CA GLY A 200 -12.24 2.17 0.65
C GLY A 200 -11.72 3.30 1.55
N SER A 201 -11.36 4.46 0.98
CA SER A 201 -11.09 5.68 1.75
C SER A 201 -12.38 6.36 2.21
N GLN A 202 -12.34 7.04 3.35
CA GLN A 202 -13.46 7.85 3.82
C GLN A 202 -13.56 9.13 2.98
N ALA A 203 -14.73 9.39 2.39
CA ALA A 203 -14.88 10.51 1.46
C ALA A 203 -14.66 11.85 2.16
N LYS A 204 -15.09 11.97 3.43
CA LYS A 204 -14.79 13.13 4.28
C LYS A 204 -13.31 13.48 4.34
N GLU A 205 -12.44 12.51 4.62
CA GLU A 205 -11.01 12.75 4.78
C GLU A 205 -10.39 13.24 3.46
N VAL A 206 -10.82 12.68 2.32
CA VAL A 206 -10.38 13.10 0.99
C VAL A 206 -10.72 14.57 0.72
N ILE A 207 -11.94 14.99 1.03
CA ILE A 207 -12.37 16.37 0.82
C ILE A 207 -11.62 17.35 1.72
N VAL A 208 -11.40 16.98 2.99
CA VAL A 208 -10.65 17.82 3.93
C VAL A 208 -9.20 17.98 3.46
N ASP A 209 -8.52 16.90 3.07
CA ASP A 209 -7.15 16.97 2.56
C ASP A 209 -7.03 17.88 1.34
N ILE A 210 -7.98 17.78 0.40
CA ILE A 210 -8.01 18.62 -0.79
C ILE A 210 -8.22 20.09 -0.41
N ALA A 211 -9.17 20.37 0.48
CA ALA A 211 -9.43 21.72 0.92
C ALA A 211 -8.21 22.34 1.61
N ASP A 212 -7.50 21.55 2.43
CA ASP A 212 -6.28 21.99 3.12
C ASP A 212 -5.15 22.31 2.11
N LYS A 213 -4.94 21.46 1.09
CA LYS A 213 -3.97 21.72 0.02
C LYS A 213 -4.30 22.97 -0.81
N LEU A 214 -5.58 23.16 -1.14
CA LEU A 214 -6.03 24.34 -1.89
C LEU A 214 -5.94 25.63 -1.06
N THR A 215 -6.18 25.56 0.26
CA THR A 215 -6.09 26.72 1.16
C THR A 215 -4.66 27.26 1.26
N GLY A 216 -3.66 26.38 1.17
CA GLY A 216 -2.24 26.76 1.22
C GLY A 216 -1.71 27.50 -0.01
N LYS A 217 -2.49 27.61 -1.09
CA LYS A 217 -2.10 28.30 -2.33
C LYS A 217 -2.67 29.71 -2.41
N ASN A 218 -1.90 30.58 -3.07
CA ASN A 218 -2.33 31.95 -3.32
C ASN A 218 -3.42 31.98 -4.41
N GLN A 219 -4.31 32.98 -4.38
CA GLN A 219 -5.38 33.14 -5.37
C GLN A 219 -4.86 33.28 -6.82
N LEU A 220 -3.62 33.74 -6.97
CA LEU A 220 -2.95 33.93 -8.27
C LEU A 220 -2.46 32.63 -8.92
N SER A 221 -2.54 31.48 -8.23
CA SER A 221 -2.14 30.20 -8.82
C SER A 221 -3.02 29.82 -10.00
N SER A 222 -2.39 29.31 -11.06
CA SER A 222 -3.09 28.86 -12.25
C SER A 222 -4.03 27.67 -11.95
N LEU A 223 -5.06 27.47 -12.79
CA LEU A 223 -5.94 26.29 -12.66
C LEU A 223 -5.15 24.97 -12.71
N GLN A 224 -4.08 24.94 -13.50
CA GLN A 224 -3.22 23.77 -13.62
C GLN A 224 -2.46 23.48 -12.30
N GLU A 225 -1.93 24.51 -11.64
CA GLU A 225 -1.29 24.35 -10.33
C GLU A 225 -2.28 23.85 -9.28
N LYS A 226 -3.51 24.39 -9.27
CA LYS A 226 -4.55 23.95 -8.34
C LYS A 226 -4.97 22.50 -8.60
N LYS A 227 -5.08 22.09 -9.86
CA LYS A 227 -5.32 20.70 -10.25
C LYS A 227 -4.19 19.78 -9.77
N GLU A 228 -2.94 20.23 -9.88
CA GLU A 228 -1.80 19.47 -9.36
C GLU A 228 -1.87 19.30 -7.85
N GLU A 229 -2.25 20.32 -7.08
CA GLU A 229 -2.43 20.20 -5.63
C GLU A 229 -3.52 19.20 -5.24
N ILE A 230 -4.62 19.15 -6.01
CA ILE A 230 -5.65 18.12 -5.83
C ILE A 230 -5.03 16.73 -6.06
N PHE A 231 -4.26 16.55 -7.13
CA PHE A 231 -3.61 15.27 -7.40
C PHE A 231 -2.57 14.91 -6.34
N VAL A 232 -1.84 15.87 -5.78
CA VAL A 232 -0.96 15.64 -4.64
C VAL A 232 -1.80 15.11 -3.47
N ALA A 233 -2.89 15.78 -3.07
CA ALA A 233 -3.76 15.31 -1.99
C ALA A 233 -4.24 13.86 -2.20
N LEU A 234 -4.71 13.55 -3.41
CA LEU A 234 -5.18 12.21 -3.77
C LEU A 234 -4.05 11.18 -3.69
N ALA A 235 -2.86 11.51 -4.20
CA ALA A 235 -1.71 10.61 -4.17
C ALA A 235 -1.24 10.29 -2.75
N CYS A 236 -1.21 11.29 -1.87
CA CYS A 236 -0.84 11.11 -0.46
C CYS A 236 -1.79 10.12 0.24
N ARG A 237 -3.09 10.26 -0.06
CA ARG A 237 -4.14 9.46 0.56
C ARG A 237 -4.15 8.03 0.04
N ALA A 238 -3.87 7.84 -1.24
CA ALA A 238 -3.84 6.53 -1.90
C ALA A 238 -2.54 5.74 -1.63
N ALA A 239 -1.43 6.42 -1.33
CA ALA A 239 -0.15 5.78 -1.17
C ALA A 239 -0.10 4.79 0.00
N VAL A 240 0.76 3.77 -0.15
CA VAL A 240 1.03 2.79 0.89
C VAL A 240 1.58 3.52 2.12
N LYS A 241 1.02 3.23 3.29
CA LYS A 241 1.47 3.83 4.55
C LYS A 241 2.86 3.29 4.95
N ALA A 242 3.62 4.13 5.65
CA ALA A 242 4.82 3.69 6.35
C ALA A 242 4.49 2.59 7.37
N ASN A 243 5.49 1.75 7.69
CA ASN A 243 5.38 0.60 8.60
C ASN A 243 4.46 -0.54 8.11
N ASN A 244 4.29 -0.70 6.79
CA ASN A 244 3.60 -1.84 6.22
C ASN A 244 4.58 -2.77 5.50
N MET A 245 4.60 -4.05 5.89
CA MET A 245 5.39 -5.06 5.18
C MET A 245 4.72 -5.39 3.85
N LEU A 246 5.48 -5.27 2.76
CA LEU A 246 4.99 -5.58 1.42
C LEU A 246 5.33 -7.02 1.07
N SER A 247 4.41 -7.69 0.39
CA SER A 247 4.68 -8.98 -0.25
C SER A 247 5.68 -8.82 -1.41
N LEU A 248 6.35 -9.91 -1.79
CA LEU A 248 7.29 -9.88 -2.90
C LEU A 248 6.62 -9.43 -4.21
N ASP A 249 5.37 -9.82 -4.45
CA ASP A 249 4.60 -9.41 -5.63
C ASP A 249 4.32 -7.90 -5.62
N GLU A 250 3.98 -7.32 -4.47
CA GLU A 250 3.78 -5.87 -4.31
C GLU A 250 5.07 -5.09 -4.53
N ILE A 251 6.20 -5.61 -4.05
CA ILE A 251 7.51 -4.99 -4.25
C ILE A 251 7.88 -5.03 -5.74
N ALA A 252 7.70 -6.18 -6.39
CA ALA A 252 7.94 -6.33 -7.83
C ALA A 252 7.03 -5.41 -8.66
N ALA A 253 5.77 -5.24 -8.27
CA ALA A 253 4.86 -4.30 -8.89
C ALA A 253 5.33 -2.85 -8.70
N LEU A 254 5.68 -2.45 -7.48
CA LEU A 254 6.19 -1.12 -7.16
C LEU A 254 7.46 -0.80 -7.94
N CYS A 255 8.41 -1.72 -8.04
CA CYS A 255 9.64 -1.54 -8.83
C CYS A 255 9.32 -1.33 -10.31
N ARG A 256 8.47 -2.18 -10.92
CA ARG A 256 8.06 -2.04 -12.33
C ARG A 256 7.34 -0.73 -12.61
N ASP A 257 6.54 -0.26 -11.66
CA ASP A 257 5.82 1.00 -11.78
C ASP A 257 6.76 2.20 -11.63
N LEU A 258 7.72 2.13 -10.71
CA LEU A 258 8.71 3.17 -10.49
C LEU A 258 9.62 3.34 -11.72
N GLU A 259 10.00 2.25 -12.40
CA GLU A 259 10.79 2.31 -13.63
C GLU A 259 10.07 3.00 -14.81
N LYS A 260 8.74 2.91 -14.85
CA LYS A 260 7.91 3.57 -15.88
C LYS A 260 7.65 5.04 -15.56
N THR A 261 7.94 5.46 -14.33
CA THR A 261 7.64 6.80 -13.86
C THR A 261 8.78 7.75 -14.25
N PRO A 262 8.49 8.93 -14.83
CA PRO A 262 9.54 9.91 -15.13
C PRO A 262 10.41 10.16 -13.90
N PHE A 263 11.73 10.01 -14.06
CA PHE A 263 12.66 9.94 -12.93
C PHE A 263 12.77 11.30 -12.23
N SER A 264 11.90 11.52 -11.23
CA SER A 264 12.05 12.55 -10.22
C SER A 264 12.64 11.89 -8.98
N SER A 265 13.78 12.37 -8.51
CA SER A 265 14.42 11.84 -7.30
C SER A 265 13.67 12.20 -6.01
N THR A 266 12.61 13.00 -6.10
CA THR A 266 11.86 13.52 -4.96
C THR A 266 10.37 13.18 -5.05
N CYS A 267 9.72 13.00 -3.89
CA CYS A 267 8.28 12.85 -3.80
C CYS A 267 7.56 14.21 -4.00
N PRO A 268 6.22 14.25 -4.08
CA PRO A 268 5.45 15.49 -4.23
C PRO A 268 5.72 16.52 -3.11
N HIS A 269 6.17 16.07 -1.94
CA HIS A 269 6.53 16.91 -0.80
C HIS A 269 8.02 17.27 -0.70
N GLY A 270 8.82 16.88 -1.68
CA GLY A 270 10.26 17.20 -1.74
C GLY A 270 11.17 16.22 -0.99
N ARG A 271 10.66 15.13 -0.40
CA ARG A 271 11.51 14.10 0.23
C ARG A 271 12.18 13.23 -0.83
N PRO A 272 13.42 12.77 -0.65
CA PRO A 272 14.06 11.87 -1.60
C PRO A 272 13.32 10.53 -1.66
N ILE A 273 13.12 9.99 -2.86
CA ILE A 273 12.52 8.66 -3.07
C ILE A 273 13.55 7.57 -2.83
N SER A 274 14.80 7.83 -3.21
CA SER A 274 15.89 6.87 -3.05
C SER A 274 17.17 7.54 -2.60
N ILE A 275 17.99 6.77 -1.87
CA ILE A 275 19.30 7.16 -1.37
C ILE A 275 20.28 6.05 -1.72
N LYS A 276 21.36 6.39 -2.42
CA LYS A 276 22.45 5.46 -2.78
C LYS A 276 23.58 5.60 -1.76
N PHE A 277 24.04 4.47 -1.22
CA PHE A 277 25.21 4.36 -0.37
C PHE A 277 26.32 3.66 -1.16
N PRO A 278 27.31 4.39 -1.70
CA PRO A 278 28.42 3.78 -2.42
C PRO A 278 29.28 2.94 -1.48
N ILE A 279 29.90 1.88 -2.01
CA ILE A 279 30.78 0.99 -1.22
C ILE A 279 31.85 1.78 -0.46
N SER A 280 32.47 2.77 -1.12
CA SER A 280 33.52 3.60 -0.50
C SER A 280 33.03 4.42 0.70
N GLU A 281 31.76 4.80 0.75
CA GLU A 281 31.19 5.48 1.92
C GLU A 281 30.95 4.48 3.06
N ILE A 282 30.47 3.29 2.74
CA ILE A 282 30.31 2.20 3.71
C ILE A 282 31.67 1.83 4.31
N GLU A 283 32.72 1.65 3.48
CA GLU A 283 34.09 1.37 3.92
C GLU A 283 34.63 2.45 4.87
N LYS A 284 34.41 3.73 4.53
CA LYS A 284 34.77 4.86 5.40
C LYS A 284 34.07 4.80 6.76
N MET A 285 32.79 4.40 6.82
CA MET A 285 32.06 4.23 8.09
C MET A 285 32.71 3.16 8.98
N PHE A 286 33.32 2.13 8.37
CA PHE A 286 34.14 1.13 9.07
C PHE A 286 35.60 1.52 9.26
N LYS A 287 35.99 2.76 8.92
CA LYS A 287 37.38 3.25 8.93
C LYS A 287 38.32 2.40 8.08
N ARG A 288 37.79 1.80 7.00
CA ARG A 288 38.54 1.12 5.95
C ARG A 288 38.80 2.14 4.81
N LYS A 289 39.95 2.01 4.14
CA LYS A 289 40.37 2.90 3.05
C LYS A 289 39.85 2.40 1.72
#